data_AF-A0A964D975-F1
#
_entry.id   AF-A0A964D975-F1
#
_cell.length_a   1.000
_cell.length_b   1.000
_cell.length_c   1.000
_cell.angle_alpha   90.00
_cell.angle_beta   90.00
_cell.angle_gamma   90.00
#
_symmetry.space_group_name_H-M   'P 1'
#
loop_
_entity.id
_entity.type
_entity.pdbx_description
1 polymer ?
#
loop_
_entity_poly.entity_id
_entity_poly.type
_entity_poly.pdbx_seq_one_letter_code
_entity_poly.pdbx_strand_id
1 'polypeptide(L)'
;MYEIEFTPDAAKDLQYFRKFEQKILIDAIQTQLTYEPTVETKNRFRRSPPDIAEWELRTGVFRVFYNVDELVEIVSIERIGEKPNNSVFFRGKEG
;
A
#
# COMPACT_ATOMS: atom_id res chain seq x y z
N MET A 1 -13.10 10.95 -6.53
CA MET A 1 -12.66 10.47 -5.18
C MET A 1 -12.49 9.00 -5.35
N TYR A 2 -11.34 8.45 -4.97
CA TYR A 2 -11.06 7.07 -5.29
C TYR A 2 -11.64 6.11 -4.25
N GLU A 3 -12.32 5.07 -4.73
CA GLU A 3 -12.72 3.92 -3.92
C GLU A 3 -11.50 3.04 -3.64
N ILE A 4 -11.32 2.63 -2.39
CA ILE A 4 -10.17 1.82 -1.98
C ILE A 4 -10.63 0.38 -1.83
N GLU A 5 -10.05 -0.50 -2.63
CA GLU A 5 -10.29 -1.94 -2.57
C GLU A 5 -9.04 -2.68 -2.12
N PHE A 6 -9.24 -3.70 -1.27
CA PHE A 6 -8.15 -4.59 -0.86
C PHE A 6 -8.30 -5.91 -1.59
N THR A 7 -7.24 -6.34 -2.28
CA THR A 7 -7.18 -7.70 -2.79
C THR A 7 -7.20 -8.71 -1.63
N PRO A 8 -7.59 -9.98 -1.88
CA PRO A 8 -7.56 -11.01 -0.84
C PRO A 8 -6.18 -11.18 -0.18
N ASP A 9 -5.09 -10.95 -0.91
CA ASP A 9 -3.75 -11.02 -0.36
C ASP A 9 -3.38 -9.79 0.47
N ALA A 10 -3.72 -8.58 0.02
CA ALA A 10 -3.56 -7.37 0.83
C ALA A 10 -4.38 -7.42 2.12
N ALA A 11 -5.60 -7.96 2.09
CA ALA A 11 -6.42 -8.14 3.28
C ALA A 11 -5.76 -9.10 4.28
N LYS A 12 -5.17 -10.21 3.81
CA LYS A 12 -4.41 -11.14 4.65
C LYS A 12 -3.13 -10.51 5.20
N ASP A 13 -2.44 -9.72 4.38
CA ASP A 13 -1.26 -8.98 4.81
C ASP A 13 -1.61 -7.99 5.93
N LEU A 14 -2.68 -7.21 5.75
CA LEU A 14 -3.18 -6.28 6.76
C LEU A 14 -3.50 -7.00 8.07
N GLN A 15 -4.20 -8.13 7.99
CA GLN A 15 -4.60 -8.91 9.17
C GLN A 15 -3.42 -9.50 9.95
N TYR A 16 -2.24 -9.65 9.32
CA TYR A 16 -1.03 -10.13 10.00
C TYR A 16 -0.46 -9.11 10.99
N PHE A 17 -0.62 -7.82 10.72
CA PHE A 17 -0.13 -6.76 11.59
C PHE A 17 -0.97 -6.64 12.87
N ARG A 18 -0.40 -6.02 13.92
CA ARG A 18 -1.11 -5.76 15.18
C ARG A 18 -2.22 -4.72 14.95
N LYS A 19 -3.22 -4.70 15.84
CA LYS A 19 -4.38 -3.79 15.70
C LYS A 19 -4.02 -2.30 15.60
N PHE A 20 -2.99 -1.85 16.32
CA PHE A 20 -2.55 -0.46 16.21
C PHE A 20 -1.86 -0.17 14.87
N GLU A 21 -1.12 -1.13 14.32
CA GLU A 21 -0.43 -1.04 13.03
C GLU A 21 -1.44 -1.06 11.88
N GLN A 22 -2.45 -1.94 11.96
CA GLN A 22 -3.60 -1.98 11.06
C GLN A 22 -4.27 -0.60 10.98
N LYS A 23 -4.49 0.05 12.13
CA LYS A 23 -5.08 1.38 12.17
C LYS A 23 -4.19 2.42 11.47
N ILE A 24 -2.89 2.44 11.76
CA ILE A 24 -1.94 3.36 11.10
C ILE A 24 -1.94 3.16 9.59
N LEU A 25 -1.98 1.90 9.12
CA LEU A 25 -2.04 1.55 7.70
C LEU A 25 -3.34 2.04 7.05
N ILE A 26 -4.48 1.75 7.65
CA ILE A 26 -5.80 2.16 7.13
C ILE A 26 -5.90 3.69 7.08
N ASP A 27 -5.53 4.37 8.17
CA ASP A 27 -5.57 5.83 8.25
C ASP A 27 -4.66 6.46 7.18
N ALA A 28 -3.45 5.91 6.98
CA ALA A 28 -2.53 6.38 5.95
C ALA A 28 -3.05 6.14 4.53
N ILE A 29 -3.60 4.96 4.25
CA ILE A 29 -4.21 4.61 2.95
C ILE A 29 -5.35 5.57 2.62
N GLN A 30 -6.29 5.76 3.54
CA GLN A 30 -7.41 6.68 3.35
C GLN A 30 -6.95 8.12 3.17
N THR A 31 -6.01 8.59 4.01
CA THR A 31 -5.55 9.98 3.94
C THR A 31 -4.79 10.27 2.64
N GLN A 32 -3.98 9.31 2.16
CA GLN A 32 -3.05 9.55 1.05
C GLN A 32 -3.58 9.15 -0.32
N LEU A 33 -4.55 8.23 -0.40
CA LEU A 33 -4.96 7.63 -1.69
C LEU A 33 -6.39 8.01 -2.11
N THR A 34 -7.23 8.51 -1.21
CA THR A 34 -8.63 8.82 -1.53
C THR A 34 -8.79 9.98 -2.52
N TYR A 35 -7.87 10.94 -2.55
CA TYR A 35 -8.01 12.14 -3.39
C TYR A 35 -6.95 12.23 -4.50
N GLU A 36 -5.69 11.92 -4.19
CA GLU A 36 -4.57 12.12 -5.12
C GLU A 36 -3.61 10.91 -5.17
N PRO A 37 -4.10 9.69 -5.51
CA PRO A 37 -3.29 8.47 -5.49
C PRO A 37 -2.21 8.42 -6.57
N THR A 38 -2.33 9.21 -7.64
CA THR A 38 -1.37 9.27 -8.76
C THR A 38 -0.41 10.45 -8.69
N VAL A 39 -0.52 11.30 -7.67
CA VAL A 39 0.39 12.45 -7.50
C VAL A 39 1.65 11.97 -6.79
N GLU A 40 2.83 12.09 -7.40
CA GLU A 40 4.07 11.69 -6.74
C GLU A 40 4.42 12.59 -5.55
N THR A 41 4.90 11.97 -4.47
CA THR A 41 5.45 12.63 -3.29
C THR A 41 6.68 11.86 -2.79
N LYS A 42 7.38 12.40 -1.79
CA LYS A 42 8.47 11.68 -1.13
C LYS A 42 8.07 10.29 -0.58
N ASN A 43 6.80 10.13 -0.22
CA ASN A 43 6.27 8.91 0.38
C ASN A 43 5.39 8.10 -0.57
N ARG A 44 5.16 8.56 -1.81
CA ARG A 44 4.28 7.90 -2.79
C ARG A 44 4.89 8.07 -4.17
N PHE A 45 5.31 7.00 -4.81
CA PHE A 45 6.04 7.10 -6.07
C PHE A 45 5.74 5.90 -6.97
N ARG A 46 5.86 6.12 -8.28
CA ARG A 46 5.67 5.05 -9.25
C ARG A 46 6.90 4.16 -9.30
N ARG A 47 6.70 2.85 -9.33
CA ARG A 47 7.73 1.82 -9.43
C ARG A 47 8.08 1.62 -10.91
N SER A 48 9.38 1.50 -11.21
CA SER A 48 9.85 1.19 -12.56
C SER A 48 11.11 0.31 -12.50
N PRO A 49 11.07 -0.94 -13.01
CA PRO A 49 9.87 -1.65 -13.48
C PRO A 49 8.90 -1.96 -12.32
N PRO A 50 7.59 -2.11 -12.60
CA PRO A 50 6.65 -2.61 -11.59
C PRO A 50 6.93 -4.09 -11.32
N ASP A 51 7.12 -4.44 -10.05
CA ASP A 51 7.28 -5.82 -9.58
C ASP A 51 5.98 -6.38 -9.00
N ILE A 52 5.42 -5.68 -8.01
CA ILE A 52 4.19 -6.06 -7.30
C ILE A 52 3.01 -5.21 -7.76
N ALA A 53 3.23 -3.91 -7.85
CA ALA A 53 2.26 -2.93 -8.29
C ALA A 53 2.96 -1.72 -8.90
N GLU A 54 2.20 -0.89 -9.60
CA GLU A 54 2.74 0.32 -10.23
C GLU A 54 3.14 1.39 -9.22
N TRP A 55 2.51 1.42 -8.04
CA TRP A 55 2.76 2.44 -7.02
C TRP A 55 3.16 1.85 -5.67
N GLU A 56 4.03 2.58 -4.98
CA GLU A 56 4.42 2.28 -3.59
C GLU A 56 4.13 3.49 -2.70
N LEU A 57 3.30 3.29 -1.67
CA LEU A 57 3.10 4.24 -0.56
C LEU A 57 3.93 3.79 0.65
N ARG A 58 4.68 4.72 1.23
CA ARG A 58 5.53 4.55 2.40
C ARG A 58 4.88 5.21 3.60
N THR A 59 4.64 4.43 4.65
CA THR A 59 4.18 4.95 5.94
C THR A 59 5.04 4.38 7.07
N GLY A 60 6.03 5.17 7.50
CA GLY A 60 7.05 4.72 8.44
C GLY A 60 7.80 3.48 7.94
N VAL A 61 7.71 2.39 8.70
CA VAL A 61 8.29 1.09 8.33
C VAL A 61 7.44 0.32 7.32
N PHE A 62 6.18 0.70 7.10
CA PHE A 62 5.29 -0.05 6.21
C PHE A 62 5.38 0.41 4.76
N ARG A 63 5.07 -0.52 3.86
CA ARG A 63 5.02 -0.36 2.41
C ARG A 63 3.70 -0.89 1.91
N VAL A 64 2.95 -0.05 1.23
CA VAL A 64 1.66 -0.39 0.62
C VAL A 64 1.84 -0.32 -0.89
N PHE A 65 1.61 -1.44 -1.57
CA PHE A 65 1.71 -1.55 -3.02
C PHE A 65 0.31 -1.51 -3.61
N TYR A 66 0.07 -0.62 -4.57
CA TYR A 66 -1.25 -0.42 -5.13
C TYR A 66 -1.20 -0.05 -6.61
N ASN A 67 -2.33 -0.30 -7.28
CA ASN A 67 -2.60 0.15 -8.65
C ASN A 67 -3.75 1.16 -8.63
N VAL A 68 -3.83 2.01 -9.65
CA VAL A 68 -4.91 2.98 -9.80
C VAL A 68 -5.57 2.76 -11.15
N ASP A 69 -6.88 2.58 -11.15
CA ASP A 69 -7.71 2.71 -12.33
C ASP A 69 -8.36 4.10 -12.32
N GLU A 70 -7.83 5.00 -13.15
CA GLU A 70 -8.31 6.37 -13.26
C GLU A 70 -9.66 6.49 -13.99
N LEU A 71 -10.09 5.47 -14.74
CA LEU A 71 -11.36 5.51 -15.47
C LEU A 71 -12.55 5.24 -14.55
N VAL A 72 -12.39 4.33 -13.60
CA VAL A 72 -13.42 3.99 -12.60
C VAL A 72 -13.15 4.55 -11.21
N GLU A 73 -12.08 5.34 -11.06
CA GLU A 73 -11.64 5.92 -9.79
C GLU A 73 -11.43 4.84 -8.68
N ILE A 74 -10.75 3.73 -9.00
CA ILE A 74 -10.46 2.66 -8.03
C ILE A 74 -8.96 2.62 -7.70
N VAL A 75 -8.65 2.50 -6.41
CA VAL A 75 -7.32 2.19 -5.89
C VAL A 75 -7.33 0.75 -5.38
N SER A 76 -6.66 -0.15 -6.10
CA SER A 76 -6.50 -1.56 -5.70
C SER A 76 -5.23 -1.73 -4.89
N ILE A 77 -5.37 -2.09 -3.61
CA ILE A 77 -4.25 -2.45 -2.74
C ILE A 77 -3.86 -3.90 -3.02
N GLU A 78 -2.68 -4.09 -3.59
CA GLU A 78 -2.15 -5.40 -4.01
C GLU A 78 -1.47 -6.13 -2.85
N ARG A 79 -0.59 -5.44 -2.11
CA ARG A 79 0.19 -6.04 -1.01
C ARG A 79 0.52 -5.02 0.07
N ILE A 80 0.67 -5.49 1.30
CA ILE A 80 1.14 -4.67 2.44
C ILE A 80 2.30 -5.36 3.14
N GLY A 81 3.43 -4.69 3.20
CA GLY A 81 4.64 -5.20 3.85
C GLY A 81 5.24 -4.23 4.85
N GLU A 82 6.21 -4.72 5.60
CA GLU A 82 7.06 -3.91 6.47
C GLU A 82 8.54 -4.01 6.07
N LYS A 83 9.29 -2.94 6.28
CA LYS A 83 10.71 -2.84 5.95
C LYS A 83 11.54 -2.37 7.15
N PRO A 84 11.66 -3.18 8.23
CA PRO A 84 12.36 -2.77 9.44
C PRO A 84 13.89 -2.65 9.26
N ASN A 85 14.51 -3.48 8.40
CA ASN A 85 15.98 -3.56 8.24
C ASN A 85 16.42 -3.69 6.77
N ASN A 86 15.91 -2.82 5.90
CA ASN A 86 16.24 -2.77 4.46
C ASN A 86 15.79 -3.98 3.59
N SER A 87 15.22 -5.03 4.17
CA SER A 87 14.43 -6.07 3.48
C SER A 87 12.93 -5.85 3.68
N VAL A 88 12.12 -6.10 2.65
CA VAL A 88 10.66 -6.04 2.72
C VAL A 88 10.12 -7.40 3.12
N PHE A 89 9.25 -7.43 4.12
CA PHE A 89 8.58 -8.64 4.59
C PHE A 89 7.08 -8.53 4.37
N PHE A 90 6.48 -9.58 3.82
CA PHE A 90 5.03 -9.75 3.76
C PHE A 90 4.64 -10.92 4.64
N ARG A 91 3.82 -10.68 5.66
CA ARG A 91 3.42 -11.71 6.63
C ARG A 91 4.62 -12.44 7.26
N GLY A 92 5.71 -11.73 7.50
CA GLY A 92 6.96 -12.27 8.06
C GLY A 92 7.81 -13.10 7.09
N LYS A 93 7.46 -13.16 5.80
CA LYS A 93 8.28 -13.76 4.74
C LYS A 93 8.94 -12.67 3.90
N GLU A 94 10.23 -12.84 3.59
CA GLU A 94 10.92 -11.94 2.66
C GLU A 94 10.22 -11.96 1.29
N GLY A 95 10.01 -10.77 0.75
CA GLY A 95 9.23 -10.51 -0.46
C GLY A 95 10.03 -10.49 -1.75
#